data_AF-A0A0S6VZW8-F1
#
_entry.id   AF-A0A0S6VZW8-F1
#
_cell.length_a   1.000
_cell.length_b   1.000
_cell.length_c   1.000
_cell.angle_alpha   90.00
_cell.angle_beta   90.00
_cell.angle_gamma   90.00
#
_symmetry.space_group_name_H-M   'P 1'
#
loop_
_entity.id
_entity.type
_entity.pdbx_description
1 polymer ?
#
loop_
_entity_poly.entity_id
_entity_poly.type
_entity_poly.pdbx_seq_one_letter_code
_entity_poly.pdbx_strand_id
1 'polypeptide(L)' 'METLKERAKFVIDELPDDVSIQEILQELAFQLMIDQGIIDSDENRVITDTQMESEIAQW' A
#
# COMPACT_ATOMS: atom_id res chain seq x y z
N MET A 1 -7.95 13.69 -14.16
CA MET A 1 -6.94 12.74 -13.66
C MET A 1 -6.13 13.47 -12.64
N GLU A 2 -6.23 13.04 -11.39
CA GLU A 2 -5.31 13.48 -10.35
C GLU A 2 -3.92 12.93 -10.67
N THR A 3 -2.88 13.75 -10.53
CA THR A 3 -1.50 13.34 -10.72
C THR A 3 -0.99 12.59 -9.50
N LEU A 4 0.02 11.73 -9.68
CA LEU A 4 0.66 11.04 -8.56
C LEU A 4 1.16 12.01 -7.47
N LYS A 5 1.61 13.20 -7.89
CA LYS A 5 2.06 14.25 -6.97
C LYS A 5 0.91 14.85 -6.16
N GLU A 6 -0.26 15.05 -6.77
CA GLU A 6 -1.45 15.55 -6.08
C GLU A 6 -1.94 14.53 -5.07
N ARG A 7 -2.00 13.24 -5.45
CA ARG A 7 -2.37 12.16 -4.54
C ARG A 7 -1.42 12.02 -3.36
N ALA A 8 -0.11 12.09 -3.61
CA ALA A 8 0.89 12.04 -2.53
C ALA A 8 0.74 13.22 -1.56
N LYS A 9 0.43 14.42 -2.07
CA LYS A 9 0.15 15.59 -1.22
C LYS A 9 -1.09 15.38 -0.37
N PHE A 10 -2.18 14.90 -0.98
CA PHE A 10 -3.41 14.61 -0.26
C PHE A 10 -3.17 13.64 0.91
N VAL A 11 -2.43 12.56 0.67
CA VAL A 11 -2.07 11.60 1.73
C VAL A 11 -1.26 12.26 2.84
N ILE A 12 -0.27 13.11 2.48
CA ILE A 12 0.55 13.83 3.47
C ILE A 12 -0.30 14.82 4.28
N ASP A 13 -1.22 15.54 3.63
CA ASP A 13 -2.06 16.56 4.27
C ASP A 13 -3.07 15.95 5.27
N GLU A 14 -3.39 14.66 5.16
CA GLU A 14 -4.26 13.92 6.09
C GLU A 14 -3.50 13.34 7.30
N LEU A 15 -2.17 13.36 7.31
CA LEU A 15 -1.37 12.87 8.43
C LEU A 15 -1.35 13.89 9.59
N PRO A 16 -1.19 13.44 10.85
CA PRO A 16 -0.97 14.33 11.99
C PRO A 16 0.25 15.25 11.82
N ASP A 17 0.22 16.44 12.43
CA ASP A 17 1.33 17.41 12.35
C ASP A 17 2.64 16.93 13.00
N ASP A 18 2.58 15.94 13.90
CA ASP A 18 3.71 15.42 14.67
C ASP A 18 4.36 14.16 14.05
N VAL A 19 3.96 13.76 12.84
CA VAL A 19 4.57 12.63 12.14
C VAL A 19 6.01 12.91 11.72
N SER A 20 6.83 11.88 11.82
CA SER A 20 8.19 11.88 11.29
C SER A 20 8.20 11.65 9.77
N ILE A 21 9.32 12.03 9.13
CA ILE A 21 9.56 11.72 7.71
C ILE A 21 9.47 10.21 7.44
N GLN A 22 9.90 9.38 8.40
CA GLN A 22 9.86 7.92 8.24
C GLN A 22 8.42 7.40 8.18
N GLU A 23 7.53 7.93 9.02
CA GLU A 23 6.11 7.57 9.02
C GLU A 23 5.42 8.05 7.73
N ILE A 24 5.75 9.25 7.24
CA ILE A 24 5.27 9.72 5.92
C ILE A 24 5.66 8.74 4.81
N LEU A 25 6.92 8.30 4.78
CA LEU A 25 7.39 7.35 3.76
C LEU A 25 6.70 5.99 3.88
N GLN A 26 6.44 5.52 5.10
CA GLN A 26 5.70 4.28 5.34
C GLN A 26 4.25 4.38 4.82
N GLU A 27 3.57 5.48 5.11
CA GLU A 27 2.19 5.68 4.63
C GLU A 27 2.14 5.73 3.10
N LEU A 28 3.03 6.50 2.46
CA LEU A 28 3.09 6.55 1.00
C LEU A 28 3.41 5.18 0.38
N ALA A 29 4.31 4.40 0.99
CA ALA A 29 4.60 3.05 0.55
C ALA A 29 3.38 2.13 0.72
N PHE A 30 2.65 2.26 1.83
CA PHE A 30 1.43 1.49 2.08
C PHE A 30 0.34 1.78 1.04
N GLN A 31 0.13 3.05 0.68
CA GLN A 31 -0.79 3.43 -0.39
C GLN A 31 -0.43 2.79 -1.74
N LEU A 32 0.87 2.76 -2.08
CA LEU A 32 1.35 2.09 -3.29
C LEU A 32 1.13 0.57 -3.24
N MET A 33 1.30 -0.06 -2.08
CA MET A 33 1.04 -1.49 -1.90
C MET A 33 -0.44 -1.83 -2.09
N ILE A 34 -1.36 -0.98 -1.62
CA ILE A 34 -2.80 -1.14 -1.84
C ILE A 34 -3.13 -1.04 -3.33
N ASP A 35 -2.65 0.02 -3.99
CA ASP A 35 -2.89 0.22 -5.43
C ASP A 35 -2.38 -0.97 -6.24
N GLN A 36 -1.18 -1.47 -5.92
CA GLN A 36 -0.63 -2.65 -6.57
C GLN A 36 -1.46 -3.90 -6.28
N GLY A 37 -1.92 -4.10 -5.05
CA GLY A 37 -2.78 -5.22 -4.68
C GLY A 37 -4.13 -5.23 -5.42
N ILE A 38 -4.70 -4.05 -5.69
CA ILE A 38 -5.91 -3.92 -6.52
C ILE A 38 -5.62 -4.38 -7.95
N ILE A 39 -4.53 -3.88 -8.55
CA ILE A 39 -4.11 -4.27 -9.90
C ILE A 39 -3.85 -5.78 -9.97
N ASP A 40 -3.16 -6.33 -8.98
CA ASP A 40 -2.88 -7.77 -8.89
C ASP A 40 -4.19 -8.58 -8.81
N SER A 41 -5.18 -8.11 -8.05
CA SER A 41 -6.51 -8.74 -8.00
C SER A 41 -7.23 -8.70 -9.34
N ASP A 42 -7.25 -7.55 -10.02
CA ASP A 42 -7.90 -7.39 -11.32
C ASP A 42 -7.25 -8.28 -12.39
N GLU A 43 -5.94 -8.46 -12.31
CA GLU A 43 -5.15 -9.28 -13.24
C GLU A 43 -5.03 -10.75 -12.79
N ASN A 44 -5.80 -11.19 -11.78
CA ASN A 44 -5.77 -12.54 -11.21
C ASN A 44 -4.36 -13.01 -10.75
N ARG A 45 -3.49 -12.10 -10.35
CA ARG A 45 -2.21 -12.38 -9.66
C ARG A 45 -2.42 -12.52 -8.16
N VAL A 46 -3.29 -13.45 -7.78
CA VAL A 46 -3.63 -13.75 -6.39
C VAL A 46 -3.21 -15.17 -6.03
N ILE A 47 -2.96 -15.40 -4.75
CA ILE A 47 -2.71 -16.74 -4.21
C ILE A 47 -3.99 -17.28 -3.55
N THR A 48 -4.08 -18.60 -3.46
CA THR A 48 -5.19 -19.24 -2.73
C THR A 48 -4.98 -19.14 -1.22
N ASP A 49 -6.07 -19.23 -0.44
CA ASP A 49 -6.02 -19.23 1.02
C ASP A 49 -5.05 -20.31 1.56
N THR A 50 -5.08 -21.51 0.99
CA THR A 50 -4.18 -22.61 1.39
C THR A 50 -2.71 -22.29 1.11
N GLN A 51 -2.42 -21.62 -0.01
CA GLN A 51 -1.06 -21.20 -0.32
C GLN A 51 -0.59 -20.12 0.67
N MET A 52 -1.44 -19.13 0.96
CA MET A 52 -1.16 -18.07 1.93
C MET A 52 -0.85 -18.65 3.32
N GLU A 53 -1.67 -19.57 3.82
CA GLU A 53 -1.42 -20.26 5.10
C GLU A 53 -0.06 -20.97 5.11
N SER A 54 0.29 -21.66 4.02
CA SER A 54 1.57 -22.37 3.90
C SER A 54 2.77 -21.42 3.88
N GLU A 55 2.66 -20.25 3.25
CA GLU A 55 3.75 -19.27 3.19
C GLU A 55 3.97 -18.60 4.56
N ILE A 56 2.89 -18.22 5.26
CA ILE A 56 2.97 -17.63 6.61
C ILE A 56 3.59 -18.61 7.60
N ALA A 57 3.27 -19.90 7.51
CA ALA A 57 3.82 -20.93 8.40
C ALA A 57 5.33 -21.18 8.23
N GLN A 58 5.94 -20.69 7.13
CA GLN A 58 7.37 -20.85 6.84
C GLN A 58 8.23 -19.66 7.29
N TRP A 59 7.62 -18.56 7.75
CA TRP A 59 8.30 -17.40 8.32
C TRP A 59 8.60 -17.60 9.81
#